data_AF-A0A1C5NFW6-F1
#
_entry.id   AF-A0A1C5NFW6-F1
#
_cell.length_a   1.000
_cell.length_b   1.000
_cell.length_c   1.000
_cell.angle_alpha   90.00
_cell.angle_beta   90.00
_cell.angle_gamma   90.00
#
_symmetry.space_group_name_H-M   'P 1'
#
loop_
_entity.id
_entity.type
_entity.pdbx_description
1 polymer ?
#
loop_
_entity_poly.entity_id
_entity_poly.type
_entity_poly.pdbx_seq_one_letter_code
_entity_poly.pdbx_strand_id
1 'polypeptide(L)'
;MTSERNNRLLNAKLNKYIVPGIMMSLALQLGNIVDTIFVSNLIGVEAMSAVTMSLPVETIVQLTGYCLGIGGSIAVGNMLGKRDKESASKLFSVTFLVTLLVGLVFSVCAFPLAGPIARLLVPGGGALADYTGDYIRVSMLGAPVIGIGLMMVNYLGVENHPELASAYLIIANVINLILDYIFLRFTPLGITGASLSTVLGFLLAMFVFLLYIRSDKRNIRFVRLKAKDFGVLREAVITGVPMLVFMATNFIKALGLNTIIINQIGEEGMAVFTVCDNVLLIVEMLTGGIIGVIPNVAGILFGEKDYVGIRVLCNKMLKYSYIVLAVIFAVIMAFTEQITILFGSGGGELGKQMVDALRIFAICVMPYLWNKFIVSYYETIEETAIASFVTFLENAVVVLPATFAGILIWKQIDGIGIDGIAIGFVATELITVIAAWIFRKIKHKNSSFYIVPDQNPGTNLDFSIKSTMEEAQAVPVKIMEFCKENGVSGNKANLAAVCAEEMTVNIIKFGGKTSNWIDINLCLEDDLCRLRIRDNGVNFNPLEYSHDSDEFDIHGIELVKKISRSMDYIRTIDMNNTIISF
;
A
#
# COMPACT_ATOMS: atom_id res chain seq x y z
N MET A 1 -1.52 -26.44 32.09
CA MET A 1 -2.75 -25.72 31.66
C MET A 1 -2.38 -24.83 30.49
N THR A 2 -2.92 -25.07 29.31
CA THR A 2 -2.69 -24.22 28.12
C THR A 2 -3.30 -22.84 28.38
N SER A 3 -2.49 -21.85 28.73
CA SER A 3 -2.97 -20.47 28.88
C SER A 3 -3.33 -19.92 27.51
N GLU A 4 -4.62 -19.64 27.29
CA GLU A 4 -5.10 -19.05 26.03
C GLU A 4 -4.91 -17.53 26.05
N ARG A 5 -4.16 -17.01 25.07
CA ARG A 5 -4.13 -15.58 24.75
C ARG A 5 -5.54 -15.12 24.39
N ASN A 6 -6.05 -14.10 25.07
CA ASN A 6 -7.44 -13.65 24.91
C ASN A 6 -7.67 -12.91 23.57
N ASN A 7 -6.61 -12.56 22.83
CA ASN A 7 -6.62 -11.80 21.57
C ASN A 7 -7.43 -10.49 21.62
N ARG A 8 -7.91 -10.06 22.80
CA ARG A 8 -8.81 -8.92 22.98
C ARG A 8 -8.14 -7.61 22.66
N LEU A 9 -6.89 -7.45 23.11
CA LEU A 9 -6.08 -6.26 22.85
C LEU A 9 -5.93 -6.05 21.34
N LEU A 10 -5.49 -7.09 20.64
CA LEU A 10 -5.34 -7.07 19.19
C LEU A 10 -6.69 -6.80 18.49
N ASN A 11 -7.73 -7.57 18.80
CA ASN A 11 -9.06 -7.41 18.18
C ASN A 11 -9.67 -6.01 18.38
N ALA A 12 -9.58 -5.44 19.58
CA ALA A 12 -10.11 -4.11 19.88
C ALA A 12 -9.40 -3.04 19.04
N LYS A 13 -8.08 -3.15 18.88
CA LYS A 13 -7.32 -2.25 18.03
C LYS A 13 -7.64 -2.48 16.55
N LEU A 14 -7.66 -3.72 16.06
CA LEU A 14 -8.02 -4.00 14.66
C LEU A 14 -9.35 -3.34 14.26
N ASN A 15 -10.37 -3.41 15.13
CA ASN A 15 -11.64 -2.72 14.90
C ASN A 15 -11.50 -1.18 14.82
N LYS A 16 -10.61 -0.58 15.61
CA LYS A 16 -10.31 0.87 15.58
C LYS A 16 -9.62 1.28 14.28
N TYR A 17 -8.88 0.39 13.61
CA TYR A 17 -8.12 0.69 12.38
C TYR A 17 -8.89 0.42 11.08
N ILE A 18 -9.90 -0.43 11.10
CA ILE A 18 -10.73 -0.71 9.91
C ILE A 18 -11.41 0.58 9.40
N VAL A 19 -12.04 1.36 10.29
CA VAL A 19 -12.78 2.57 9.87
C VAL A 19 -11.83 3.62 9.26
N PRO A 20 -10.70 3.99 9.90
CA PRO A 20 -9.70 4.86 9.27
C PRO A 20 -9.17 4.31 7.94
N GLY A 21 -8.92 3.00 7.83
CA GLY A 21 -8.45 2.38 6.58
C GLY A 21 -9.46 2.54 5.44
N ILE A 22 -10.75 2.30 5.72
CA ILE A 22 -11.84 2.54 4.76
C ILE A 22 -11.92 4.03 4.41
N MET A 23 -11.86 4.93 5.40
CA MET A 23 -11.91 6.38 5.15
C MET A 23 -10.73 6.86 4.31
N MET A 24 -9.53 6.32 4.52
CA MET A 24 -8.34 6.64 3.73
C MET A 24 -8.51 6.19 2.28
N SER A 25 -8.96 4.95 2.07
CA SER A 25 -9.23 4.41 0.74
C SER A 25 -10.34 5.18 0.01
N LEU A 26 -11.42 5.52 0.73
CA LEU A 26 -12.50 6.37 0.22
C LEU A 26 -11.99 7.74 -0.20
N ALA A 27 -11.17 8.39 0.63
CA ALA A 27 -10.63 9.72 0.34
C ALA A 27 -9.73 9.71 -0.92
N LEU A 28 -8.91 8.68 -1.11
CA LEU A 28 -8.07 8.52 -2.30
C LEU A 28 -8.92 8.43 -3.58
N GLN A 29 -9.93 7.56 -3.56
CA GLN A 29 -10.74 7.31 -4.74
C GLN A 29 -11.76 8.42 -5.01
N LEU A 30 -12.33 9.03 -3.97
CA LEU A 30 -13.16 10.24 -4.11
C LEU A 30 -12.32 11.41 -4.65
N GLY A 31 -11.07 11.53 -4.24
CA GLY A 31 -10.14 12.52 -4.78
C GLY A 31 -10.01 12.40 -6.30
N ASN A 32 -9.76 11.18 -6.79
CA ASN A 32 -9.67 10.90 -8.23
C ASN A 32 -10.97 11.22 -8.98
N ILE A 33 -12.12 10.90 -8.40
CA ILE A 33 -13.43 11.17 -9.01
C ILE A 33 -13.72 12.68 -9.05
N VAL A 34 -13.49 13.39 -7.94
CA VAL A 34 -13.72 14.84 -7.86
C VAL A 34 -12.83 15.57 -8.86
N ASP A 35 -11.57 15.19 -8.97
CA ASP A 35 -10.63 15.76 -9.92
C ASP A 35 -11.12 15.56 -11.37
N THR A 36 -11.48 14.32 -11.71
CA THR A 36 -12.04 13.98 -13.03
C THR A 36 -13.30 14.79 -13.36
N ILE A 37 -14.21 14.96 -12.40
CA ILE A 37 -15.47 15.71 -12.58
C ILE A 37 -15.22 17.21 -12.72
N PHE A 38 -14.31 17.78 -11.94
CA PHE A 38 -13.96 19.20 -12.02
C PHE A 38 -13.34 19.53 -13.36
N VAL A 39 -12.35 18.74 -13.80
CA VAL A 39 -11.69 18.92 -15.10
C VAL A 39 -12.70 18.70 -16.24
N SER A 40 -13.57 17.69 -16.14
CA SER A 40 -14.60 17.43 -17.16
C SER A 40 -15.61 18.57 -17.34
N ASN A 41 -16.14 19.11 -16.24
CA ASN A 41 -17.14 20.19 -16.30
C ASN A 41 -16.55 21.54 -16.71
N LEU A 42 -15.26 21.80 -16.43
CA LEU A 42 -14.64 23.09 -16.72
C LEU A 42 -14.16 23.22 -18.17
N ILE A 43 -13.75 22.11 -18.81
CA ILE A 43 -13.09 22.14 -20.13
C ILE A 43 -13.92 21.46 -21.23
N GLY A 44 -14.91 20.64 -20.87
CA GLY A 44 -15.76 19.93 -21.82
C GLY A 44 -15.20 18.58 -22.26
N VAL A 45 -16.06 17.76 -22.89
CA VAL A 45 -15.81 16.34 -23.18
C VAL A 45 -14.58 16.12 -24.07
N GLU A 46 -14.34 16.99 -25.06
CA GLU A 46 -13.20 16.87 -25.98
C GLU A 46 -11.84 16.99 -25.26
N ALA A 47 -11.76 17.83 -24.23
CA ALA A 47 -10.53 17.99 -23.47
C ALA A 47 -10.25 16.77 -22.56
N MET A 48 -11.28 16.21 -21.94
CA MET A 48 -11.13 14.98 -21.15
C MET A 48 -10.71 13.79 -22.01
N SER A 49 -11.22 13.71 -23.24
CA SER A 49 -10.74 12.71 -24.20
C SER A 49 -9.25 12.89 -24.49
N ALA A 50 -8.76 14.12 -24.67
CA ALA A 50 -7.33 14.38 -24.91
C ALA A 50 -6.45 14.08 -23.69
N VAL A 51 -6.90 14.37 -22.46
CA VAL A 51 -6.20 13.95 -21.22
C VAL A 51 -6.09 12.43 -21.18
N THR A 52 -7.20 11.72 -21.41
CA THR A 52 -7.25 10.25 -21.40
C THR A 52 -6.31 9.64 -22.44
N MET A 53 -6.26 10.20 -23.65
CA MET A 53 -5.34 9.76 -24.70
C MET A 53 -3.87 10.05 -24.37
N SER A 54 -3.59 10.98 -23.45
CA SER A 54 -2.24 11.37 -23.02
C SER A 54 -1.68 10.53 -21.87
N LEU A 55 -2.54 9.82 -21.10
CA LEU A 55 -2.15 8.98 -19.96
C LEU A 55 -1.01 7.99 -20.23
N PRO A 56 -0.90 7.34 -21.42
CA PRO A 56 0.26 6.53 -21.76
C PRO A 56 1.60 7.24 -21.60
N VAL A 57 1.68 8.47 -22.07
CA VAL A 57 2.92 9.25 -22.05
C VAL A 57 3.21 9.73 -20.64
N GLU A 58 2.18 10.16 -19.91
CA GLU A 58 2.33 10.54 -18.50
C GLU A 58 2.87 9.39 -17.66
N THR A 59 2.36 8.17 -17.88
CA THR A 59 2.83 6.97 -17.18
C THR A 59 4.33 6.77 -17.42
N ILE A 60 4.81 6.92 -18.66
CA ILE A 60 6.23 6.80 -19.01
C ILE A 60 7.08 7.90 -18.36
N VAL A 61 6.56 9.14 -18.30
CA VAL A 61 7.24 10.25 -17.62
C VAL A 61 7.41 9.97 -16.12
N GLN A 62 6.33 9.51 -15.46
CA GLN A 62 6.32 9.20 -14.03
C GLN A 62 7.13 7.95 -13.68
N LEU A 63 7.23 6.99 -14.61
CA LEU A 63 7.89 5.69 -14.43
C LEU A 63 9.34 5.81 -13.95
N THR A 64 10.08 6.82 -14.42
CA THR A 64 11.46 7.06 -13.97
C THR A 64 11.50 7.46 -12.50
N GLY A 65 10.61 8.37 -12.09
CA GLY A 65 10.49 8.85 -10.72
C GLY A 65 10.06 7.74 -9.75
N TYR A 66 9.11 6.88 -10.16
CA TYR A 66 8.68 5.75 -9.35
C TYR A 66 9.76 4.67 -9.23
N CYS A 67 10.42 4.30 -10.32
CA CYS A 67 11.46 3.28 -10.30
C CYS A 67 12.64 3.67 -9.40
N LEU A 68 13.21 4.85 -9.64
CA LEU A 68 14.36 5.33 -8.88
C LEU A 68 13.97 5.84 -7.50
N GLY A 69 12.73 6.28 -7.31
CA GLY A 69 12.14 6.65 -6.03
C GLY A 69 11.97 5.46 -5.10
N ILE A 70 11.11 4.50 -5.48
CA ILE A 70 10.80 3.32 -4.67
C ILE A 70 12.01 2.39 -4.58
N GLY A 71 12.63 2.06 -5.72
CA GLY A 71 13.80 1.18 -5.74
C GLY A 71 14.99 1.78 -5.01
N GLY A 72 15.23 3.08 -5.22
CA GLY A 72 16.30 3.81 -4.55
C GLY A 72 16.06 3.99 -3.06
N SER A 73 14.83 4.27 -2.62
CA SER A 73 14.50 4.43 -1.20
C SER A 73 14.67 3.11 -0.44
N ILE A 74 14.21 1.98 -0.99
CA ILE A 74 14.38 0.65 -0.37
C ILE A 74 15.87 0.30 -0.25
N ALA A 75 16.65 0.49 -1.32
CA ALA A 75 18.09 0.24 -1.30
C ALA A 75 18.82 1.15 -0.28
N VAL A 76 18.46 2.44 -0.21
CA VAL A 76 18.97 3.36 0.81
C VAL A 76 18.55 2.95 2.22
N GLY A 77 17.31 2.50 2.42
CA GLY A 77 16.83 2.00 3.71
C GLY A 77 17.66 0.82 4.21
N ASN A 78 18.00 -0.10 3.31
CA ASN A 78 18.90 -1.23 3.61
C ASN A 78 20.31 -0.76 4.00
N MET A 79 20.87 0.24 3.31
CA MET A 79 22.19 0.81 3.64
C MET A 79 22.17 1.55 4.98
N LEU A 80 21.13 2.35 5.24
CA LEU A 80 20.94 3.05 6.51
C LEU A 80 20.75 2.07 7.67
N GLY A 81 20.02 0.96 7.47
CA GLY A 81 19.90 -0.12 8.44
C GLY A 81 21.24 -0.78 8.79
N LYS A 82 22.15 -0.89 7.83
CA LYS A 82 23.55 -1.32 8.03
C LYS A 82 24.47 -0.23 8.58
N ARG A 83 23.93 0.95 8.90
CA ARG A 83 24.66 2.16 9.33
C ARG A 83 25.65 2.70 8.29
N ASP A 84 25.51 2.32 7.02
CA ASP A 84 26.32 2.81 5.91
C ASP A 84 25.71 4.09 5.29
N LYS A 85 25.90 5.22 5.99
CA LYS A 85 25.39 6.52 5.55
C LYS A 85 26.09 7.06 4.30
N GLU A 86 27.33 6.65 4.06
CA GLU A 86 28.12 7.13 2.93
C GLU A 86 27.58 6.55 1.62
N SER A 87 27.39 5.22 1.57
CA SER A 87 26.80 4.57 0.39
C SER A 87 25.36 5.02 0.15
N ALA A 88 24.57 5.19 1.22
CA ALA A 88 23.22 5.73 1.14
C ALA A 88 23.18 7.13 0.50
N SER A 89 24.08 8.03 0.91
CA SER A 89 24.20 9.39 0.36
C SER A 89 24.68 9.39 -1.09
N LYS A 90 25.60 8.49 -1.45
CA LYS A 90 26.03 8.29 -2.84
C LYS A 90 24.86 7.84 -3.71
N LEU A 91 24.14 6.81 -3.28
CA LEU A 91 23.00 6.28 -4.04
C LEU A 91 21.93 7.35 -4.26
N PHE A 92 21.55 8.08 -3.21
CA PHE A 92 20.63 9.23 -3.32
C PHE A 92 21.09 10.27 -4.34
N SER A 93 22.38 10.63 -4.31
CA SER A 93 22.94 11.62 -5.23
C SER A 93 22.94 11.12 -6.69
N VAL A 94 23.25 9.83 -6.90
CA VAL A 94 23.22 9.22 -8.24
C VAL A 94 21.79 9.12 -8.76
N THR A 95 20.84 8.62 -7.97
CA THR A 95 19.44 8.49 -8.39
C THR A 95 18.81 9.85 -8.67
N PHE A 96 19.14 10.88 -7.89
CA PHE A 96 18.71 12.25 -8.15
C PHE A 96 19.24 12.76 -9.50
N LEU A 97 20.55 12.60 -9.73
CA LEU A 97 21.18 13.06 -10.97
C LEU A 97 20.61 12.32 -12.20
N VAL A 98 20.43 11.00 -12.11
CA VAL A 98 19.88 10.20 -13.20
C VAL A 98 18.42 10.57 -13.48
N THR A 99 17.61 10.76 -12.43
CA THR A 99 16.20 11.19 -12.59
C THR A 99 16.14 12.56 -13.27
N LEU A 100 16.99 13.50 -12.86
CA LEU A 100 17.09 14.82 -13.49
C LEU A 100 17.52 14.71 -14.96
N LEU A 101 18.54 13.92 -15.28
CA LEU A 101 19.03 13.75 -16.66
C LEU A 101 17.98 13.11 -17.56
N VAL A 102 17.32 12.05 -17.09
CA VAL A 102 16.24 11.39 -17.85
C VAL A 102 15.06 12.35 -18.04
N GLY A 103 14.66 13.08 -17.00
CA GLY A 103 13.64 14.12 -17.11
C GLY A 103 14.00 15.20 -18.13
N LEU A 104 15.25 15.68 -18.13
CA LEU A 104 15.72 16.68 -19.10
C LEU A 104 15.70 16.13 -20.54
N VAL A 105 16.02 14.85 -20.73
CA VAL A 105 15.88 14.20 -22.05
C VAL A 105 14.42 14.21 -22.50
N PHE A 106 13.47 13.90 -21.61
CA PHE A 106 12.04 14.03 -21.94
C PHE A 106 11.66 15.47 -22.29
N SER A 107 12.13 16.47 -21.52
CA SER A 107 11.85 17.89 -21.82
C SER A 107 12.39 18.33 -23.18
N VAL A 108 13.60 17.91 -23.55
CA VAL A 108 14.19 18.23 -24.87
C VAL A 108 13.40 17.53 -25.99
N CYS A 109 13.01 16.28 -25.78
CA CYS A 109 12.19 15.52 -26.72
C CYS A 109 10.75 16.04 -26.87
N ALA A 110 10.24 16.82 -25.91
CA ALA A 110 8.86 17.32 -25.92
C ALA A 110 8.51 18.11 -27.20
N PHE A 111 9.42 18.93 -27.70
CA PHE A 111 9.17 19.74 -28.90
C PHE A 111 9.02 18.91 -30.19
N PRO A 112 9.98 18.02 -30.53
CA PRO A 112 9.89 17.22 -31.75
C PRO A 112 8.94 16.02 -31.63
N LEU A 113 8.77 15.39 -30.46
CA LEU A 113 8.04 14.12 -30.34
C LEU A 113 6.56 14.28 -29.95
N ALA A 114 6.14 15.34 -29.26
CA ALA A 114 4.76 15.43 -28.75
C ALA A 114 3.70 15.35 -29.85
N GLY A 115 3.88 16.07 -30.96
CA GLY A 115 2.95 16.06 -32.09
C GLY A 115 2.87 14.70 -32.81
N PRO A 116 4.00 14.07 -33.18
CA PRO A 116 4.01 12.71 -33.73
C PRO A 116 3.39 11.67 -32.79
N ILE A 117 3.67 11.74 -31.49
CA ILE A 117 3.08 10.82 -30.50
C ILE A 117 1.57 11.03 -30.42
N ALA A 118 1.09 12.27 -30.38
CA ALA A 118 -0.35 12.55 -30.35
C ALA A 118 -1.07 12.02 -31.60
N ARG A 119 -0.47 12.16 -32.79
CA ARG A 119 -1.02 11.59 -34.04
C ARG A 119 -1.01 10.05 -34.07
N LEU A 120 -0.08 9.42 -33.34
CA LEU A 120 -0.07 7.97 -33.17
C LEU A 120 -1.19 7.52 -32.22
N LEU A 121 -1.42 8.27 -31.14
CA LEU A 121 -2.39 7.96 -30.10
C LEU A 121 -3.83 8.31 -30.52
N VAL A 122 -4.03 9.25 -31.45
CA VAL A 122 -5.34 9.67 -31.95
C VAL A 122 -5.44 9.42 -33.47
N PRO A 123 -5.85 8.20 -33.88
CA PRO A 123 -6.08 7.88 -35.29
C PRO A 123 -7.25 8.70 -35.85
N GLY A 124 -7.00 9.51 -36.88
CA GLY A 124 -8.02 10.37 -37.52
C GLY A 124 -7.73 11.87 -37.45
N GLY A 125 -6.84 12.30 -36.56
CA GLY A 125 -6.40 13.71 -36.46
C GLY A 125 -7.50 14.66 -35.96
N GLY A 126 -7.38 15.94 -36.32
CA GLY A 126 -8.31 17.00 -35.90
C GLY A 126 -7.96 17.64 -34.54
N ALA A 127 -8.89 18.44 -34.02
CA ALA A 127 -8.67 19.23 -32.79
C ALA A 127 -8.28 18.37 -31.58
N LEU A 128 -8.77 17.12 -31.49
CA LEU A 128 -8.42 16.18 -30.43
C LEU A 128 -6.92 15.81 -30.45
N ALA A 129 -6.33 15.63 -31.64
CA ALA A 129 -4.91 15.32 -31.77
C ALA A 129 -4.03 16.51 -31.41
N ASP A 130 -4.48 17.74 -31.73
CA ASP A 130 -3.79 18.97 -31.35
C ASP A 130 -3.84 19.18 -29.82
N TYR A 131 -5.01 19.01 -29.19
CA TYR A 131 -5.18 19.07 -27.74
C TYR A 131 -4.34 18.01 -27.00
N THR A 132 -4.31 16.79 -27.52
CA THR A 132 -3.47 15.70 -26.98
C THR A 132 -1.99 16.06 -27.10
N GLY A 133 -1.57 16.64 -28.23
CA GLY A 133 -0.19 17.07 -28.45
C GLY A 133 0.25 18.19 -27.51
N ASP A 134 -0.61 19.19 -27.28
CA ASP A 134 -0.31 20.29 -26.37
C ASP A 134 -0.20 19.82 -24.91
N TYR A 135 -1.10 18.93 -24.48
CA TYR A 135 -1.05 18.33 -23.16
C TYR A 135 0.23 17.49 -22.96
N ILE A 136 0.55 16.59 -23.91
CA ILE A 136 1.78 15.78 -23.87
C ILE A 136 3.03 16.66 -23.83
N ARG A 137 3.06 17.74 -24.63
CA ARG A 137 4.21 18.65 -24.69
C ARG A 137 4.49 19.26 -23.32
N VAL A 138 3.48 19.78 -22.63
CA VAL A 138 3.66 20.38 -21.30
C VAL A 138 4.07 19.33 -20.27
N SER A 139 3.45 18.16 -20.28
CA SER A 139 3.78 17.06 -19.37
C SER A 139 5.25 16.60 -19.53
N MET A 140 5.73 16.43 -20.76
CA MET A 140 7.12 16.09 -21.06
C MET A 140 8.10 17.22 -20.66
N LEU A 141 7.72 18.49 -20.82
CA LEU A 141 8.52 19.62 -20.34
C LEU A 141 8.63 19.61 -18.81
N GLY A 142 7.57 19.22 -18.09
CA GLY A 142 7.54 19.07 -16.64
C GLY A 142 8.19 17.80 -16.09
N ALA A 143 8.61 16.87 -16.95
CA ALA A 143 9.17 15.57 -16.54
C ALA A 143 10.29 15.62 -15.48
N PRO A 144 11.28 16.55 -15.52
CA PRO A 144 12.30 16.65 -14.48
C PRO A 144 11.71 16.94 -13.10
N VAL A 145 10.70 17.82 -13.05
CA VAL A 145 10.05 18.25 -11.81
C VAL A 145 9.21 17.12 -11.24
N ILE A 146 8.37 16.50 -12.07
CA ILE A 146 7.52 15.37 -11.68
C ILE A 146 8.37 14.21 -11.19
N GLY A 147 9.40 13.83 -11.96
CA GLY A 147 10.30 12.72 -11.62
C GLY A 147 11.02 12.92 -10.29
N ILE A 148 11.61 14.09 -10.06
CA ILE A 148 12.28 14.42 -8.79
C ILE A 148 11.26 14.46 -7.65
N GLY A 149 10.09 15.02 -7.89
CA GLY A 149 8.98 15.07 -6.94
C GLY A 149 8.62 13.71 -6.38
N LEU A 150 8.27 12.79 -7.27
CA LEU A 150 7.90 11.42 -6.93
C LEU A 150 9.07 10.65 -6.30
N MET A 151 10.30 10.87 -6.77
CA MET A 151 11.48 10.27 -6.16
C MET A 151 11.63 10.72 -4.69
N MET A 152 11.63 12.03 -4.44
CA MET A 152 11.87 12.58 -3.11
C MET A 152 10.80 12.18 -2.08
N VAL A 153 9.53 12.06 -2.49
CA VAL A 153 8.45 11.53 -1.63
C VAL A 153 8.82 10.17 -1.03
N ASN A 154 9.39 9.28 -1.84
CA ASN A 154 9.80 7.95 -1.40
C ASN A 154 11.02 7.98 -0.47
N TYR A 155 12.00 8.85 -0.74
CA TYR A 155 13.19 9.00 0.11
C TYR A 155 12.88 9.63 1.47
N LEU A 156 11.95 10.59 1.53
CA LEU A 156 11.49 11.16 2.80
C LEU A 156 10.83 10.12 3.71
N GLY A 157 10.11 9.16 3.14
CA GLY A 157 9.53 8.05 3.89
C GLY A 157 10.60 7.21 4.60
N VAL A 158 11.68 6.85 3.88
CA VAL A 158 12.78 6.04 4.43
C VAL A 158 13.66 6.81 5.42
N GLU A 159 13.69 8.13 5.35
CA GLU A 159 14.37 9.02 6.30
C GLU A 159 13.61 9.19 7.62
N ASN A 160 12.47 8.53 7.83
CA ASN A 160 11.53 8.74 8.94
C ASN A 160 10.89 10.14 8.95
N HIS A 161 10.59 10.67 7.75
CA HIS A 161 9.82 11.90 7.58
C HIS A 161 8.61 11.70 6.65
N PRO A 162 7.74 10.68 6.88
CA PRO A 162 6.56 10.45 6.06
C PRO A 162 5.58 11.64 6.11
N GLU A 163 5.56 12.44 7.18
CA GLU A 163 4.70 13.63 7.25
C GLU A 163 5.08 14.69 6.22
N LEU A 164 6.39 14.85 5.95
CA LEU A 164 6.87 15.76 4.91
C LEU A 164 6.53 15.23 3.51
N ALA A 165 6.59 13.92 3.31
CA ALA A 165 6.19 13.28 2.06
C ALA A 165 4.69 13.49 1.77
N SER A 166 3.83 13.29 2.78
CA SER A 166 2.40 13.58 2.67
C SER A 166 2.12 15.06 2.47
N ALA A 167 2.81 15.96 3.19
CA ALA A 167 2.66 17.40 3.03
C ALA A 167 3.02 17.85 1.61
N TYR A 168 4.08 17.30 1.01
CA TYR A 168 4.45 17.57 -0.38
C TYR A 168 3.32 17.23 -1.35
N LEU A 169 2.76 16.03 -1.27
CA LEU A 169 1.69 15.58 -2.17
C LEU A 169 0.40 16.40 -1.97
N ILE A 170 0.02 16.70 -0.73
CA ILE A 170 -1.16 17.51 -0.42
C ILE A 170 -0.98 18.92 -0.99
N ILE A 171 0.16 19.56 -0.75
CA ILE A 171 0.45 20.90 -1.28
C ILE A 171 0.45 20.88 -2.81
N ALA A 172 1.07 19.87 -3.43
CA ALA A 172 1.09 19.73 -4.88
C ALA A 172 -0.33 19.64 -5.46
N ASN A 173 -1.18 18.77 -4.91
CA ASN A 173 -2.56 18.57 -5.37
C ASN A 173 -3.45 19.80 -5.10
N VAL A 174 -3.32 20.44 -3.94
CA VAL A 174 -4.11 21.66 -3.63
C VAL A 174 -3.72 22.79 -4.57
N ILE A 175 -2.43 23.00 -4.81
CA ILE A 175 -1.95 24.00 -5.78
C ILE A 175 -2.44 23.65 -7.18
N ASN A 176 -2.33 22.38 -7.58
CA ASN A 176 -2.81 21.91 -8.88
C ASN A 176 -4.31 22.21 -9.05
N LEU A 177 -5.18 21.83 -8.10
CA LEU A 177 -6.61 22.11 -8.16
C LEU A 177 -6.94 23.62 -8.25
N ILE A 178 -6.24 24.45 -7.49
CA ILE A 178 -6.41 25.91 -7.54
C ILE A 178 -5.97 26.45 -8.92
N LEU A 179 -4.83 25.99 -9.42
CA LEU A 179 -4.31 26.40 -10.73
C LEU A 179 -5.15 25.87 -11.88
N ASP A 180 -5.74 24.67 -11.77
CA ASP A 180 -6.72 24.15 -12.71
C ASP A 180 -7.92 25.07 -12.77
N TYR A 181 -8.50 25.42 -11.62
CA TYR A 181 -9.60 26.39 -11.61
C TYR A 181 -9.20 27.72 -12.26
N ILE A 182 -8.00 28.23 -11.99
CA ILE A 182 -7.52 29.50 -12.56
C ILE A 182 -7.31 29.40 -14.08
N PHE A 183 -6.51 28.43 -14.53
CA PHE A 183 -6.14 28.30 -15.93
C PHE A 183 -7.33 27.90 -16.80
N LEU A 184 -8.17 27.00 -16.32
CA LEU A 184 -9.31 26.51 -17.09
C LEU A 184 -10.44 27.54 -17.15
N ARG A 185 -10.66 28.32 -16.08
CA ARG A 185 -11.76 29.29 -16.04
C ARG A 185 -11.40 30.68 -16.56
N PHE A 186 -10.18 31.17 -16.29
CA PHE A 186 -9.81 32.57 -16.52
C PHE A 186 -8.76 32.78 -17.61
N THR A 187 -8.19 31.72 -18.17
CA THR A 187 -7.17 31.84 -19.22
C THR A 187 -7.57 31.11 -20.50
N PRO A 188 -7.06 31.52 -21.67
CA PRO A 188 -7.31 30.84 -22.93
C PRO A 188 -6.45 29.57 -23.12
N LEU A 189 -5.74 29.10 -22.08
CA LEU A 189 -4.82 27.97 -22.18
C LEU A 189 -5.54 26.63 -22.37
N GLY A 190 -6.82 26.54 -22.01
CA GLY A 190 -7.62 25.32 -22.15
C GLY A 190 -6.92 24.11 -21.54
N ILE A 191 -6.84 23.01 -22.29
CA ILE A 191 -6.21 21.76 -21.86
C ILE A 191 -4.71 21.88 -21.54
N THR A 192 -4.00 22.81 -22.18
CA THR A 192 -2.60 23.12 -21.86
C THR A 192 -2.48 23.61 -20.42
N GLY A 193 -3.51 24.32 -19.94
CA GLY A 193 -3.64 24.77 -18.55
C GLY A 193 -3.72 23.62 -17.55
N ALA A 194 -4.41 22.53 -17.90
CA ALA A 194 -4.54 21.34 -17.04
C ALA A 194 -3.22 20.57 -16.86
N SER A 195 -2.42 20.45 -17.92
CA SER A 195 -1.08 19.86 -17.77
C SER A 195 -0.14 20.80 -17.00
N LEU A 196 -0.25 22.11 -17.26
CA LEU A 196 0.61 23.12 -16.63
C LEU A 196 0.37 23.24 -15.12
N SER A 197 -0.88 23.17 -14.67
CA SER A 197 -1.25 23.19 -13.25
C SER A 197 -0.60 22.02 -12.50
N THR A 198 -0.57 20.83 -13.10
CA THR A 198 0.08 19.63 -12.54
C THR A 198 1.57 19.85 -12.36
N VAL A 199 2.25 20.32 -13.41
CA VAL A 199 3.70 20.61 -13.37
C VAL A 199 4.03 21.67 -12.33
N LEU A 200 3.23 22.75 -12.27
CA LEU A 200 3.42 23.82 -11.30
C LEU A 200 3.08 23.39 -9.87
N GLY A 201 2.11 22.48 -9.69
CA GLY A 201 1.78 21.88 -8.41
C GLY A 201 2.99 21.15 -7.81
N PHE A 202 3.59 20.24 -8.58
CA PHE A 202 4.82 19.57 -8.17
C PHE A 202 5.99 20.54 -7.98
N LEU A 203 6.15 21.53 -8.88
CA LEU A 203 7.25 22.51 -8.79
C LEU A 203 7.18 23.35 -7.51
N LEU A 204 6.00 23.89 -7.20
CA LEU A 204 5.81 24.75 -6.03
C LEU A 204 5.87 23.94 -4.74
N ALA A 205 5.41 22.69 -4.75
CA ALA A 205 5.56 21.78 -3.62
C ALA A 205 7.03 21.44 -3.30
N MET A 206 7.98 21.59 -4.25
CA MET A 206 9.41 21.36 -4.00
C MET A 206 9.99 22.23 -2.87
N PHE A 207 9.28 23.30 -2.47
CA PHE A 207 9.62 24.05 -1.27
C PHE A 207 9.73 23.16 -0.01
N VAL A 208 8.92 22.10 0.11
CA VAL A 208 9.01 21.13 1.22
C VAL A 208 10.37 20.43 1.24
N PHE A 209 10.94 20.12 0.06
CA PHE A 209 12.28 19.53 -0.03
C PHE A 209 13.37 20.51 0.35
N LEU A 210 13.20 21.79 0.03
CA LEU A 210 14.14 22.83 0.48
C LEU A 210 14.18 22.92 2.01
N LEU A 211 13.03 22.81 2.68
CA LEU A 211 12.97 22.75 4.15
C LEU A 211 13.68 21.50 4.68
N TYR A 212 13.45 20.34 4.08
CA TYR A 212 14.10 19.09 4.48
C TYR A 212 15.63 19.13 4.28
N ILE A 213 16.12 19.64 3.15
CA ILE A 213 17.57 19.75 2.86
C ILE A 213 18.27 20.65 3.90
N ARG A 214 17.55 21.60 4.50
CA ARG A 214 18.06 22.47 5.57
C ARG A 214 17.93 21.87 6.98
N SER A 215 17.28 20.73 7.14
CA SER A 215 17.14 20.06 8.44
C SER A 215 18.42 19.36 8.87
N ASP A 216 18.81 19.51 10.13
CA ASP A 216 19.95 18.81 10.73
C ASP A 216 19.67 17.33 11.01
N LYS A 217 18.40 16.90 10.91
CA LYS A 217 17.96 15.52 11.18
C LYS A 217 18.13 14.56 9.99
N ARG A 218 18.63 15.04 8.85
CA ARG A 218 18.82 14.23 7.63
C ARG A 218 19.95 13.20 7.76
N ASN A 219 19.70 11.99 7.25
CA ASN A 219 20.68 10.92 7.19
C ASN A 219 21.41 10.84 5.84
N ILE A 220 20.74 11.18 4.74
CA ILE A 220 21.34 11.29 3.41
C ILE A 220 21.68 12.73 3.04
N ARG A 221 22.74 12.90 2.26
CA ARG A 221 23.20 14.20 1.77
C ARG A 221 23.62 14.11 0.31
N PHE A 222 23.59 15.25 -0.38
CA PHE A 222 24.23 15.37 -1.68
C PHE A 222 25.74 15.26 -1.53
N VAL A 223 26.34 14.32 -2.26
CA VAL A 223 27.79 14.06 -2.27
C VAL A 223 28.35 14.18 -3.68
N ARG A 224 29.64 14.50 -3.77
CA ARG A 224 30.33 14.61 -5.05
C ARG A 224 30.57 13.22 -5.63
N LEU A 225 29.91 12.94 -6.75
CA LEU A 225 29.96 11.64 -7.43
C LEU A 225 31.25 11.48 -8.23
N LYS A 226 31.85 10.28 -8.17
CA LYS A 226 32.91 9.81 -9.07
C LYS A 226 32.31 8.79 -10.04
N ALA A 227 32.96 8.57 -11.19
CA ALA A 227 32.47 7.64 -12.21
C ALA A 227 32.24 6.20 -11.69
N LYS A 228 32.97 5.77 -10.65
CA LYS A 228 32.81 4.46 -10.01
C LYS A 228 31.53 4.34 -9.16
N ASP A 229 30.95 5.47 -8.72
CA ASP A 229 29.78 5.48 -7.83
C ASP A 229 28.47 5.18 -8.59
N PHE A 230 28.48 5.24 -9.94
CA PHE A 230 27.34 4.82 -10.77
C PHE A 230 27.05 3.32 -10.69
N GLY A 231 27.98 2.50 -10.19
CA GLY A 231 27.74 1.07 -9.95
C GLY A 231 26.62 0.82 -8.95
N VAL A 232 26.43 1.73 -7.99
CA VAL A 232 25.39 1.62 -6.94
C VAL A 232 23.98 1.85 -7.52
N LEU A 233 23.86 2.54 -8.67
CA LEU A 233 22.58 2.71 -9.38
C LEU A 233 21.94 1.37 -9.73
N ARG A 234 22.75 0.34 -9.98
CA ARG A 234 22.27 -1.00 -10.28
C ARG A 234 21.37 -1.53 -9.16
N GLU A 235 21.68 -1.25 -7.90
CA GLU A 235 20.87 -1.67 -6.77
C GLU A 235 19.50 -0.99 -6.79
N ALA A 236 19.46 0.34 -6.96
CA ALA A 236 18.19 1.07 -7.07
C ALA A 236 17.33 0.58 -8.25
N VAL A 237 17.94 0.32 -9.41
CA VAL A 237 17.20 -0.17 -10.58
C VAL A 237 16.68 -1.58 -10.33
N ILE A 238 17.50 -2.52 -9.84
CA ILE A 238 17.07 -3.90 -9.56
C ILE A 238 15.92 -3.91 -8.55
N THR A 239 16.03 -3.12 -7.48
CA THR A 239 14.98 -3.02 -6.47
C THR A 239 13.74 -2.29 -6.99
N GLY A 240 13.88 -1.42 -8.00
CA GLY A 240 12.78 -0.72 -8.66
C GLY A 240 12.12 -1.49 -9.82
N VAL A 241 12.72 -2.58 -10.31
CA VAL A 241 12.15 -3.40 -11.41
C VAL A 241 10.73 -3.89 -11.11
N PRO A 242 10.40 -4.38 -9.89
CA PRO A 242 9.03 -4.80 -9.60
C PRO A 242 7.99 -3.71 -9.84
N MET A 243 8.31 -2.46 -9.47
CA MET A 243 7.43 -1.31 -9.73
C MET A 243 7.32 -0.98 -11.22
N LEU A 244 8.44 -1.07 -11.96
CA LEU A 244 8.42 -0.91 -13.41
C LEU A 244 7.50 -1.93 -14.08
N VAL A 245 7.62 -3.19 -13.67
CA VAL A 245 6.77 -4.28 -14.18
C VAL A 245 5.32 -4.04 -13.79
N PHE A 246 5.05 -3.57 -12.56
CA PHE A 246 3.70 -3.21 -12.12
C PHE A 246 3.08 -2.12 -13.00
N MET A 247 3.77 -1.00 -13.20
CA MET A 247 3.28 0.09 -14.04
C MET A 247 3.10 -0.34 -15.49
N ALA A 248 4.07 -1.07 -16.05
CA ALA A 248 4.00 -1.56 -17.42
C ALA A 248 2.86 -2.55 -17.63
N THR A 249 2.64 -3.48 -16.69
CA THR A 249 1.52 -4.43 -16.78
C THR A 249 0.19 -3.71 -16.67
N ASN A 250 0.02 -2.80 -15.71
CA ASN A 250 -1.22 -2.03 -15.56
C ASN A 250 -1.53 -1.19 -16.82
N PHE A 251 -0.50 -0.55 -17.39
CA PHE A 251 -0.60 0.15 -18.66
C PHE A 251 -1.02 -0.76 -19.83
N ILE A 252 -0.41 -1.94 -19.95
CA ILE A 252 -0.74 -2.94 -20.95
C ILE A 252 -2.18 -3.45 -20.76
N LYS A 253 -2.64 -3.67 -19.52
CA LYS A 253 -4.04 -4.03 -19.21
C LYS A 253 -5.00 -2.96 -19.69
N ALA A 254 -4.79 -1.71 -19.32
CA ALA A 254 -5.67 -0.60 -19.68
C ALA A 254 -5.78 -0.45 -21.21
N LEU A 255 -4.64 -0.37 -21.91
CA LEU A 255 -4.65 -0.24 -23.38
C LEU A 255 -5.21 -1.50 -24.07
N GLY A 256 -4.80 -2.68 -23.60
CA GLY A 256 -5.21 -3.95 -24.20
C GLY A 256 -6.71 -4.17 -24.08
N LEU A 257 -7.29 -3.93 -22.90
CA LEU A 257 -8.74 -4.04 -22.69
C LEU A 257 -9.51 -3.05 -23.55
N ASN A 258 -9.13 -1.77 -23.54
CA ASN A 258 -9.78 -0.74 -24.36
C ASN A 258 -9.74 -1.11 -25.85
N THR A 259 -8.58 -1.57 -26.34
CA THR A 259 -8.38 -1.98 -27.74
C THR A 259 -9.19 -3.24 -28.10
N ILE A 260 -9.25 -4.23 -27.21
CA ILE A 260 -10.03 -5.46 -27.44
C ILE A 260 -11.52 -5.13 -27.51
N ILE A 261 -12.03 -4.35 -26.57
CA ILE A 261 -13.46 -4.06 -26.45
C ILE A 261 -13.94 -3.19 -27.63
N ILE A 262 -13.21 -2.13 -27.97
CA ILE A 262 -13.59 -1.24 -29.08
C ILE A 262 -13.57 -1.96 -30.43
N ASN A 263 -12.59 -2.83 -30.68
CA ASN A 263 -12.47 -3.52 -31.97
C ASN A 263 -13.48 -4.67 -32.14
N GLN A 264 -13.84 -5.34 -31.04
CA GLN A 264 -14.68 -6.55 -31.11
C GLN A 264 -16.17 -6.27 -30.96
N ILE A 265 -16.52 -5.23 -30.20
CA ILE A 265 -17.91 -4.87 -29.85
C ILE A 265 -18.25 -3.45 -30.33
N GLY A 266 -17.36 -2.48 -30.10
CA GLY A 266 -17.60 -1.07 -30.44
C GLY A 266 -17.92 -0.20 -29.22
N GLU A 267 -18.44 1.01 -29.47
CA GLU A 267 -18.69 2.04 -28.44
C GLU A 267 -19.65 1.56 -27.34
N GLU A 268 -20.65 0.76 -27.69
CA GLU A 268 -21.61 0.18 -26.75
C GLU A 268 -20.91 -0.73 -25.72
N GLY A 269 -19.93 -1.54 -26.15
CA GLY A 269 -19.15 -2.39 -25.26
C GLY A 269 -18.24 -1.59 -24.32
N MET A 270 -17.68 -0.48 -24.80
CA MET A 270 -16.89 0.43 -23.97
C MET A 270 -17.74 1.10 -22.88
N ALA A 271 -18.98 1.48 -23.21
CA ALA A 271 -19.92 2.02 -22.23
C ALA A 271 -20.23 1.00 -21.12
N VAL A 272 -20.52 -0.25 -21.48
CA VAL A 272 -20.79 -1.33 -20.51
C VAL A 272 -19.57 -1.59 -19.63
N PHE A 273 -18.37 -1.70 -20.22
CA PHE A 273 -17.12 -1.89 -19.48
C PHE A 273 -16.87 -0.78 -18.47
N THR A 274 -17.10 0.48 -18.86
CA THR A 274 -16.92 1.64 -17.99
C THR A 274 -17.82 1.57 -16.74
N VAL A 275 -19.07 1.10 -16.89
CA VAL A 275 -19.97 0.90 -15.73
C VAL A 275 -19.44 -0.19 -14.81
N CYS A 276 -19.03 -1.34 -15.35
CA CYS A 276 -18.45 -2.42 -14.56
C CYS A 276 -17.18 -1.99 -13.82
N ASP A 277 -16.28 -1.28 -14.48
CA ASP A 277 -15.02 -0.80 -13.89
C ASP A 277 -15.26 0.22 -12.75
N ASN A 278 -16.22 1.13 -12.92
CA ASN A 278 -16.62 2.05 -11.84
C ASN A 278 -17.20 1.31 -10.62
N VAL A 279 -17.97 0.25 -10.85
CA VAL A 279 -18.47 -0.59 -9.74
C VAL A 279 -17.34 -1.32 -9.04
N LEU A 280 -16.34 -1.81 -9.79
CA LEU A 280 -15.13 -2.41 -9.21
C LEU A 280 -14.35 -1.39 -8.37
N LEU A 281 -14.27 -0.14 -8.81
CA LEU A 281 -13.63 0.95 -8.07
C LEU A 281 -14.33 1.18 -6.71
N ILE A 282 -15.66 1.16 -6.66
CA ILE A 282 -16.43 1.24 -5.41
C ILE A 282 -16.16 0.04 -4.49
N VAL A 283 -16.06 -1.17 -5.07
CA VAL A 283 -15.68 -2.37 -4.31
C VAL A 283 -14.27 -2.20 -3.72
N GLU A 284 -13.33 -1.70 -4.51
CA GLU A 284 -11.94 -1.46 -4.10
C GLU A 284 -11.85 -0.38 -3.01
N MET A 285 -12.64 0.68 -3.09
CA MET A 285 -12.72 1.70 -2.03
C MET A 285 -12.97 1.08 -0.66
N LEU A 286 -13.94 0.18 -0.57
CA LEU A 286 -14.39 -0.39 0.69
C LEU A 286 -13.51 -1.58 1.13
N THR A 287 -13.21 -2.49 0.21
CA THR A 287 -12.42 -3.70 0.51
C THR A 287 -10.92 -3.41 0.63
N GLY A 288 -10.39 -2.52 -0.20
CA GLY A 288 -9.00 -2.08 -0.18
C GLY A 288 -8.64 -1.37 1.12
N GLY A 289 -9.58 -0.61 1.70
CA GLY A 289 -9.37 0.02 3.01
C GLY A 289 -9.24 -0.98 4.16
N ILE A 290 -9.94 -2.12 4.10
CA ILE A 290 -9.83 -3.20 5.10
C ILE A 290 -8.55 -3.98 4.89
N ILE A 291 -8.27 -4.40 3.65
CA ILE A 291 -7.06 -5.16 3.30
C ILE A 291 -5.80 -4.32 3.54
N GLY A 292 -5.84 -3.01 3.29
CA GLY A 292 -4.72 -2.08 3.49
C GLY A 292 -4.26 -1.95 4.96
N VAL A 293 -5.02 -2.47 5.92
CA VAL A 293 -4.58 -2.61 7.32
C VAL A 293 -3.54 -3.73 7.47
N ILE A 294 -3.58 -4.75 6.61
CA ILE A 294 -2.74 -5.94 6.72
C ILE A 294 -1.25 -5.59 6.66
N PRO A 295 -0.72 -4.83 5.67
CA PRO A 295 0.72 -4.59 5.60
C PRO A 295 1.29 -3.89 6.82
N ASN A 296 0.54 -2.91 7.33
CA ASN A 296 0.94 -2.14 8.50
C ASN A 296 0.97 -3.03 9.76
N VAL A 297 -0.09 -3.82 10.01
CA VAL A 297 -0.19 -4.61 11.25
C VAL A 297 0.57 -5.93 11.16
N ALA A 298 0.45 -6.66 10.05
CA ALA A 298 1.14 -7.92 9.86
C ALA A 298 2.65 -7.73 9.77
N GLY A 299 3.16 -6.61 9.25
CA GLY A 299 4.61 -6.33 9.20
C GLY A 299 5.22 -6.23 10.60
N ILE A 300 4.53 -5.56 11.51
CA ILE A 300 4.92 -5.48 12.92
C ILE A 300 4.89 -6.88 13.56
N LEU A 301 3.77 -7.60 13.43
CA LEU A 301 3.62 -8.94 14.01
C LEU A 301 4.63 -9.93 13.44
N PHE A 302 4.99 -9.79 12.16
CA PHE A 302 6.00 -10.62 11.49
C PHE A 302 7.40 -10.32 12.02
N GLY A 303 7.78 -9.04 12.17
CA GLY A 303 9.03 -8.65 12.82
C GLY A 303 9.13 -9.13 14.27
N GLU A 304 8.00 -9.18 14.98
CA GLU A 304 7.89 -9.70 16.34
C GLU A 304 7.84 -11.24 16.44
N LYS A 305 7.82 -11.94 15.30
CA LYS A 305 7.59 -13.39 15.21
C LYS A 305 6.27 -13.86 15.87
N ASP A 306 5.26 -12.98 15.96
CA ASP A 306 3.92 -13.28 16.46
C ASP A 306 3.02 -13.84 15.34
N TYR A 307 3.35 -15.04 14.85
CA TYR A 307 2.66 -15.69 13.74
C TYR A 307 1.20 -16.04 14.06
N VAL A 308 0.88 -16.31 15.33
CA VAL A 308 -0.51 -16.50 15.77
C VAL A 308 -1.29 -15.19 15.62
N GLY A 309 -0.70 -14.06 16.02
CA GLY A 309 -1.29 -12.74 15.83
C GLY A 309 -1.60 -12.43 14.36
N ILE A 310 -0.70 -12.79 13.44
CA ILE A 310 -0.90 -12.61 12.00
C ILE A 310 -2.15 -13.34 11.51
N ARG A 311 -2.36 -14.60 11.94
CA ARG A 311 -3.55 -15.38 11.55
C ARG A 311 -4.84 -14.77 12.09
N VAL A 312 -4.81 -14.30 13.33
CA VAL A 312 -5.96 -13.61 13.94
C VAL A 312 -6.30 -12.36 13.14
N LEU A 313 -5.30 -11.55 12.79
CA LEU A 313 -5.45 -10.38 11.93
C LEU A 313 -6.07 -10.76 10.57
N CYS A 314 -5.46 -11.69 9.83
CA CYS A 314 -5.92 -12.06 8.50
C CYS A 314 -7.34 -12.63 8.49
N ASN A 315 -7.66 -13.53 9.43
CA ASN A 315 -9.01 -14.09 9.56
C ASN A 315 -10.04 -13.00 9.90
N LYS A 316 -9.67 -12.04 10.74
CA LYS A 316 -10.53 -10.92 11.12
C LYS A 316 -10.77 -9.98 9.93
N MET A 317 -9.72 -9.59 9.22
CA MET A 317 -9.83 -8.73 8.03
C MET A 317 -10.67 -9.40 6.94
N LEU A 318 -10.40 -10.66 6.60
CA LEU A 318 -11.20 -11.42 5.64
C LEU A 318 -12.67 -11.52 6.06
N LYS A 319 -12.96 -11.79 7.35
CA LYS A 319 -14.34 -11.85 7.85
C LYS A 319 -15.09 -10.52 7.65
N TYR A 320 -14.45 -9.39 7.98
CA TYR A 320 -15.08 -8.08 7.75
C TYR A 320 -15.23 -7.77 6.26
N SER A 321 -14.21 -8.08 5.46
CA SER A 321 -14.29 -7.92 4.02
C SER A 321 -15.46 -8.72 3.43
N TYR A 322 -15.68 -9.98 3.83
CA TYR A 322 -16.83 -10.76 3.37
C TYR A 322 -18.18 -10.18 3.78
N ILE A 323 -18.30 -9.62 4.98
CA ILE A 323 -19.54 -8.96 5.42
C ILE A 323 -19.83 -7.75 4.54
N VAL A 324 -18.83 -6.89 4.32
CA VAL A 324 -18.96 -5.72 3.45
C VAL A 324 -19.25 -6.14 2.01
N LEU A 325 -18.59 -7.19 1.53
CA LEU A 325 -18.78 -7.74 0.19
C LEU A 325 -20.20 -8.27 -0.02
N ALA A 326 -20.74 -8.99 0.96
CA ALA A 326 -22.09 -9.51 0.88
C ALA A 326 -23.14 -8.39 0.81
N VAL A 327 -22.92 -7.30 1.55
CA VAL A 327 -23.77 -6.10 1.49
C VAL A 327 -23.66 -5.43 0.11
N ILE A 328 -22.44 -5.21 -0.38
CA ILE A 328 -22.22 -4.60 -1.70
C ILE A 328 -22.83 -5.46 -2.81
N PHE A 329 -22.60 -6.77 -2.78
CA PHE A 329 -23.17 -7.72 -3.74
C PHE A 329 -24.70 -7.67 -3.73
N ALA A 330 -25.32 -7.69 -2.54
CA ALA A 330 -26.77 -7.56 -2.43
C ALA A 330 -27.29 -6.22 -2.98
N VAL A 331 -26.58 -5.12 -2.73
CA VAL A 331 -26.92 -3.80 -3.27
C VAL A 331 -26.77 -3.76 -4.79
N ILE A 332 -25.67 -4.28 -5.34
CA ILE A 332 -25.46 -4.33 -6.79
C ILE A 332 -26.56 -5.16 -7.46
N MET A 333 -26.92 -6.31 -6.89
CA MET A 333 -27.94 -7.20 -7.45
C MET A 333 -29.36 -6.63 -7.34
N ALA A 334 -29.68 -5.92 -6.25
CA ALA A 334 -30.98 -5.32 -6.04
C ALA A 334 -31.17 -4.02 -6.83
N PHE A 335 -30.10 -3.23 -6.99
CA PHE A 335 -30.14 -1.90 -7.57
C PHE A 335 -29.43 -1.79 -8.93
N THR A 336 -29.22 -2.92 -9.62
CA THR A 336 -28.47 -2.95 -10.90
C THR A 336 -29.04 -1.97 -11.94
N GLU A 337 -30.37 -1.90 -12.03
CA GLU A 337 -31.08 -1.04 -12.98
C GLU A 337 -30.89 0.45 -12.62
N GLN A 338 -30.99 0.81 -11.34
CA GLN A 338 -30.78 2.19 -10.90
C GLN A 338 -29.31 2.61 -11.06
N ILE A 339 -28.37 1.70 -10.82
CA ILE A 339 -26.93 1.93 -11.02
C ILE A 339 -26.67 2.23 -12.51
N THR A 340 -27.17 1.40 -13.42
CA THR A 340 -26.97 1.59 -14.87
C THR A 340 -27.60 2.88 -15.39
N ILE A 341 -28.79 3.25 -14.89
CA ILE A 341 -29.43 4.54 -15.19
C ILE A 341 -28.57 5.72 -14.70
N LEU A 342 -28.01 5.62 -13.49
CA LEU A 342 -27.15 6.65 -12.91
C LEU A 342 -25.89 6.89 -13.74
N PHE A 343 -25.38 5.86 -14.42
CA PHE A 343 -24.26 5.95 -15.35
C PHE A 343 -24.67 6.26 -16.81
N GLY A 344 -25.91 6.69 -17.04
CA GLY A 344 -26.33 7.27 -18.32
C GLY A 344 -26.97 6.27 -19.30
N SER A 345 -27.38 5.09 -18.86
CA SER A 345 -28.22 4.22 -19.70
C SER A 345 -29.62 4.85 -19.87
N GLY A 346 -29.85 5.57 -20.96
CA GLY A 346 -31.12 6.27 -21.25
C GLY A 346 -32.33 5.37 -21.52
N GLY A 347 -32.29 4.10 -21.11
CA GLY A 347 -33.24 3.06 -21.51
C GLY A 347 -32.99 2.51 -22.92
N GLY A 348 -33.56 1.34 -23.22
CA GLY A 348 -33.38 0.62 -24.49
C GLY A 348 -32.56 -0.68 -24.38
N GLU A 349 -32.15 -1.23 -25.52
CA GLU A 349 -31.38 -2.49 -25.61
C GLU A 349 -30.07 -2.44 -24.78
N LEU A 350 -29.35 -1.32 -24.87
CA LEU A 350 -28.09 -1.07 -24.14
C LEU A 350 -28.26 -1.13 -22.62
N GLY A 351 -29.36 -0.57 -22.09
CA GLY A 351 -29.63 -0.59 -20.64
C GLY A 351 -29.82 -2.01 -20.13
N LYS A 352 -30.51 -2.86 -20.90
CA LYS A 352 -30.68 -4.28 -20.56
C LYS A 352 -29.35 -5.03 -20.57
N GLN A 353 -28.53 -4.81 -21.60
CA GLN A 353 -27.20 -5.40 -21.70
C GLN A 353 -26.28 -4.96 -20.55
N MET A 354 -26.33 -3.69 -20.14
CA MET A 354 -25.60 -3.19 -18.97
C MET A 354 -26.03 -3.88 -17.68
N VAL A 355 -27.33 -4.12 -17.50
CA VAL A 355 -27.86 -4.81 -16.32
C VAL A 355 -27.39 -6.27 -16.26
N ASP A 356 -27.46 -6.99 -17.39
CA ASP A 356 -27.07 -8.39 -17.46
C ASP A 356 -25.56 -8.55 -17.25
N ALA A 357 -24.74 -7.74 -17.93
CA ALA A 357 -23.29 -7.70 -17.74
C ALA A 357 -22.90 -7.36 -16.30
N LEU A 358 -23.56 -6.37 -15.67
CA LEU A 358 -23.24 -5.97 -14.29
C LEU A 358 -23.60 -7.05 -13.26
N ARG A 359 -24.68 -7.81 -13.46
CA ARG A 359 -25.04 -8.95 -12.61
C ARG A 359 -24.02 -10.07 -12.70
N ILE A 360 -23.54 -10.38 -13.90
CA ILE A 360 -22.47 -11.37 -14.10
C ILE A 360 -21.18 -10.87 -13.46
N PHE A 361 -20.86 -9.59 -13.67
CA PHE A 361 -19.66 -8.96 -13.12
C PHE A 361 -19.64 -8.98 -11.59
N ALA A 362 -20.79 -8.86 -10.92
CA ALA A 362 -20.88 -8.94 -9.45
C ALA A 362 -20.28 -10.23 -8.88
N ILE A 363 -20.20 -11.32 -9.66
CA ILE A 363 -19.58 -12.59 -9.25
C ILE A 363 -18.04 -12.45 -9.11
N CYS A 364 -17.40 -11.54 -9.86
CA CYS A 364 -15.93 -11.35 -9.83
C CYS A 364 -15.43 -10.78 -8.50
N VAL A 365 -16.32 -10.12 -7.76
CA VAL A 365 -16.04 -9.35 -6.55
C VAL A 365 -15.42 -10.22 -5.44
N MET A 366 -15.78 -11.50 -5.37
CA MET A 366 -15.25 -12.46 -4.39
C MET A 366 -13.84 -12.97 -4.73
N PRO A 367 -13.57 -13.48 -5.95
CA PRO A 367 -12.21 -13.76 -6.41
C PRO A 367 -11.27 -12.54 -6.33
N TYR A 368 -11.76 -11.35 -6.66
CA TYR A 368 -11.01 -10.09 -6.58
C TYR A 368 -10.49 -9.82 -5.16
N LEU A 369 -11.36 -10.00 -4.14
CA LEU A 369 -10.97 -9.86 -2.74
C LEU A 369 -9.81 -10.79 -2.38
N TRP A 370 -9.82 -12.03 -2.87
CA TRP A 370 -8.76 -13.00 -2.61
C TRP A 370 -7.45 -12.62 -3.29
N ASN A 371 -7.47 -12.14 -4.54
CA ASN A 371 -6.27 -11.68 -5.22
C ASN A 371 -5.62 -10.52 -4.47
N LYS A 372 -6.40 -9.51 -4.08
CA LYS A 372 -5.90 -8.36 -3.29
C LYS A 372 -5.36 -8.78 -1.92
N PHE A 373 -6.04 -9.70 -1.25
CA PHE A 373 -5.57 -10.25 0.03
C PHE A 373 -4.26 -11.02 -0.11
N ILE A 374 -4.13 -11.86 -1.13
CA ILE A 374 -2.92 -12.64 -1.43
C ILE A 374 -1.74 -11.69 -1.67
N VAL A 375 -1.89 -10.69 -2.54
CA VAL A 375 -0.83 -9.70 -2.83
C VAL A 375 -0.41 -9.01 -1.54
N SER A 376 -1.36 -8.42 -0.83
CA SER A 376 -1.10 -7.66 0.40
C SER A 376 -0.43 -8.52 1.49
N TYR A 377 -0.90 -9.75 1.68
CA TYR A 377 -0.36 -10.65 2.70
C TYR A 377 1.07 -11.11 2.38
N TYR A 378 1.30 -11.65 1.18
CA TYR A 378 2.61 -12.21 0.81
C TYR A 378 3.67 -11.14 0.65
N GLU A 379 3.30 -9.93 0.24
CA GLU A 379 4.21 -8.79 0.25
C GLU A 379 4.70 -8.47 1.67
N THR A 380 3.80 -8.56 2.65
CA THR A 380 4.12 -8.23 4.05
C THR A 380 5.05 -9.23 4.73
N ILE A 381 4.94 -10.53 4.39
CA ILE A 381 5.83 -11.57 4.92
C ILE A 381 7.07 -11.77 4.06
N GLU A 382 7.41 -10.79 3.22
CA GLU A 382 8.58 -10.77 2.33
C GLU A 382 8.59 -11.88 1.24
N GLU A 383 7.47 -12.56 1.01
CA GLU A 383 7.27 -13.53 -0.07
C GLU A 383 6.85 -12.84 -1.38
N THR A 384 7.60 -11.81 -1.75
CA THR A 384 7.33 -10.90 -2.89
C THR A 384 7.19 -11.62 -4.23
N ALA A 385 7.77 -12.81 -4.40
CA ALA A 385 7.62 -13.61 -5.61
C ALA A 385 6.18 -14.10 -5.84
N ILE A 386 5.44 -14.46 -4.79
CA ILE A 386 4.04 -14.90 -4.92
C ILE A 386 3.15 -13.69 -5.21
N ALA A 387 3.35 -12.59 -4.46
CA ALA A 387 2.64 -11.34 -4.70
C ALA A 387 2.84 -10.84 -6.14
N SER A 388 4.10 -10.75 -6.60
CA SER A 388 4.42 -10.33 -7.96
C SER A 388 3.82 -11.25 -9.02
N PHE A 389 3.79 -12.57 -8.79
CA PHE A 389 3.20 -13.53 -9.72
C PHE A 389 1.69 -13.29 -9.89
N VAL A 390 0.96 -13.08 -8.79
CA VAL A 390 -0.48 -12.76 -8.81
C VAL A 390 -0.72 -11.46 -9.57
N THR A 391 0.02 -10.40 -9.21
CA THR A 391 -0.07 -9.10 -9.85
C THR A 391 0.20 -9.17 -11.36
N PHE A 392 1.16 -9.98 -11.80
CA PHE A 392 1.49 -10.14 -13.21
C PHE A 392 0.41 -10.91 -14.00
N LEU A 393 -0.20 -11.93 -13.39
CA LEU A 393 -1.31 -12.67 -13.99
C LEU A 393 -2.55 -11.77 -14.14
N GLU A 394 -2.92 -11.06 -13.07
CA GLU A 394 -4.08 -10.17 -13.01
C GLU A 394 -3.95 -8.99 -13.97
N ASN A 395 -2.74 -8.42 -14.11
CA ASN A 395 -2.53 -7.20 -14.88
C ASN A 395 -1.96 -7.40 -16.28
N ALA A 396 -1.62 -8.61 -16.73
CA ALA A 396 -1.11 -8.77 -18.09
C ALA A 396 -1.47 -10.10 -18.74
N VAL A 397 -1.19 -11.21 -18.06
CA VAL A 397 -1.18 -12.52 -18.72
C VAL A 397 -2.57 -13.09 -18.90
N VAL A 398 -3.43 -12.98 -17.88
CA VAL A 398 -4.74 -13.65 -17.88
C VAL A 398 -5.82 -12.70 -18.38
N VAL A 399 -5.78 -11.43 -17.98
CA VAL A 399 -6.85 -10.47 -18.25
C VAL A 399 -7.14 -10.25 -19.73
N LEU A 400 -6.10 -10.06 -20.56
CA LEU A 400 -6.30 -9.78 -21.99
C LEU A 400 -6.82 -11.01 -22.75
N PRO A 401 -6.20 -12.21 -22.64
CA PRO A 401 -6.71 -13.39 -23.33
C PRO A 401 -8.07 -13.84 -22.81
N ALA A 402 -8.33 -13.74 -21.50
CA ALA A 402 -9.60 -14.13 -20.91
C ALA A 402 -10.74 -13.21 -21.37
N THR A 403 -10.52 -11.90 -21.42
CA THR A 403 -11.51 -10.96 -21.97
C THR A 403 -11.73 -11.17 -23.46
N PHE A 404 -10.66 -11.35 -24.25
CA PHE A 404 -10.80 -11.63 -25.68
C PHE A 404 -11.56 -12.94 -25.95
N ALA A 405 -11.21 -14.02 -25.25
CA ALA A 405 -11.89 -15.31 -25.36
C ALA A 405 -13.35 -15.22 -24.86
N GLY A 406 -13.59 -14.51 -23.75
CA GLY A 406 -14.92 -14.27 -23.21
C GLY A 406 -15.82 -13.60 -24.23
N ILE A 407 -15.37 -12.52 -24.86
CA ILE A 407 -16.10 -11.82 -25.92
C ILE A 407 -16.38 -12.75 -27.11
N LEU A 408 -15.36 -13.48 -27.59
CA LEU A 408 -15.53 -14.36 -28.76
C LEU A 408 -16.49 -15.53 -28.52
N ILE A 409 -16.41 -16.16 -27.34
CA ILE A 409 -17.31 -17.26 -26.96
C ILE A 409 -18.73 -16.74 -26.82
N TRP A 410 -18.90 -15.61 -26.14
CA TRP A 410 -20.23 -15.06 -25.90
C TRP A 410 -20.89 -14.51 -27.16
N LYS A 411 -20.09 -13.98 -28.10
CA LYS A 411 -20.56 -13.59 -29.43
C LYS A 411 -21.19 -14.75 -30.22
N GLN A 412 -20.85 -16.00 -29.91
CA GLN A 412 -21.52 -17.17 -30.50
C GLN A 412 -22.90 -17.45 -29.90
N ILE A 413 -23.18 -16.91 -28.70
CA ILE A 413 -24.41 -17.12 -27.94
C ILE A 413 -25.40 -15.98 -28.18
N ASP A 414 -24.95 -14.72 -28.10
CA ASP A 414 -25.80 -13.53 -28.18
C ASP A 414 -25.65 -12.73 -29.51
N GLY A 415 -24.66 -13.06 -30.33
CA GLY A 415 -24.31 -12.35 -31.57
C GLY A 415 -23.48 -11.07 -31.39
N ILE A 416 -23.35 -10.54 -30.16
CA ILE A 416 -22.74 -9.23 -29.86
C ILE A 416 -21.49 -9.38 -28.98
N GLY A 417 -21.57 -10.16 -27.90
CA GLY A 417 -20.46 -10.53 -27.03
C GLY A 417 -20.26 -9.64 -25.81
N ILE A 418 -21.24 -8.80 -25.44
CA ILE A 418 -21.11 -7.78 -24.39
C ILE A 418 -20.93 -8.39 -23.00
N ASP A 419 -21.78 -9.36 -22.63
CA ASP A 419 -21.66 -10.08 -21.37
C ASP A 419 -20.34 -10.89 -21.29
N GLY A 420 -19.75 -11.20 -22.45
CA GLY A 420 -18.44 -11.81 -22.57
C GLY A 420 -17.32 -10.97 -21.94
N ILE A 421 -17.47 -9.65 -21.86
CA ILE A 421 -16.57 -8.76 -21.12
C ILE A 421 -16.59 -9.15 -19.63
N ALA A 422 -17.78 -9.18 -19.02
CA ALA A 422 -17.94 -9.48 -17.60
C ALA A 422 -17.41 -10.87 -17.24
N ILE A 423 -17.66 -11.85 -18.10
CA ILE A 423 -17.19 -13.24 -17.91
C ILE A 423 -15.67 -13.32 -18.04
N GLY A 424 -15.07 -12.56 -18.96
CA GLY A 424 -13.63 -12.45 -19.08
C GLY A 424 -12.97 -11.99 -17.78
N PHE A 425 -13.54 -11.00 -17.11
CA PHE A 425 -13.08 -10.54 -15.80
C PHE A 425 -13.27 -11.59 -14.71
N VAL A 426 -14.46 -12.19 -14.60
CA VAL A 426 -14.72 -13.27 -13.63
C VAL A 426 -13.71 -14.42 -13.80
N ALA A 427 -13.46 -14.83 -15.05
CA ALA A 427 -12.49 -15.86 -15.37
C ALA A 427 -11.06 -15.43 -15.01
N THR A 428 -10.70 -14.18 -15.28
CA THR A 428 -9.39 -13.61 -14.93
C THR A 428 -9.11 -13.73 -13.44
N GLU A 429 -10.05 -13.25 -12.62
CA GLU A 429 -9.88 -13.26 -11.18
C GLU A 429 -9.80 -14.70 -10.64
N LEU A 430 -10.67 -15.60 -11.12
CA LEU A 430 -10.67 -17.01 -10.72
C LEU A 430 -9.40 -17.76 -11.11
N ILE A 431 -8.97 -17.63 -12.37
CA ILE A 431 -7.75 -18.26 -12.88
C ILE A 431 -6.55 -17.75 -12.08
N THR A 432 -6.52 -16.46 -11.77
CA THR A 432 -5.43 -15.85 -10.99
C THR A 432 -5.37 -16.41 -9.57
N VAL A 433 -6.50 -16.51 -8.86
CA VAL A 433 -6.55 -17.12 -7.51
C VAL A 433 -6.08 -18.57 -7.53
N ILE A 434 -6.55 -19.36 -8.52
CA ILE A 434 -6.18 -20.77 -8.65
C ILE A 434 -4.69 -20.91 -8.97
N ALA A 435 -4.18 -20.12 -9.92
CA ALA A 435 -2.77 -20.13 -10.30
C ALA A 435 -1.87 -19.72 -9.12
N ALA A 436 -2.27 -18.71 -8.34
CA ALA A 436 -1.58 -18.29 -7.12
C ALA A 436 -1.53 -19.43 -6.09
N TRP A 437 -2.64 -20.12 -5.88
CA TRP A 437 -2.71 -21.27 -4.97
C TRP A 437 -1.80 -22.42 -5.41
N ILE A 438 -1.78 -22.74 -6.72
CA ILE A 438 -0.90 -23.76 -7.30
C ILE A 438 0.57 -23.35 -7.15
N PHE A 439 0.93 -22.13 -7.53
CA PHE A 439 2.30 -21.61 -7.47
C PHE A 439 2.84 -21.64 -6.04
N ARG A 440 2.03 -21.21 -5.07
CA ARG A 440 2.33 -21.30 -3.65
C ARG A 440 2.59 -22.75 -3.21
N LYS A 441 1.74 -23.71 -3.61
CA LYS A 441 1.90 -25.14 -3.26
C LYS A 441 3.16 -25.77 -3.89
N ILE A 442 3.55 -25.32 -5.08
CA ILE A 442 4.78 -25.78 -5.74
C ILE A 442 6.02 -25.23 -5.02
N LYS A 443 6.03 -23.93 -4.70
CA LYS A 443 7.18 -23.26 -4.07
C LYS A 443 7.36 -23.69 -2.61
N HIS A 444 6.27 -23.78 -1.85
CA HIS A 444 6.28 -24.03 -0.41
C HIS A 444 5.52 -25.30 -0.05
N LYS A 445 6.11 -26.46 -0.38
CA LYS A 445 5.54 -27.78 -0.09
C LYS A 445 5.33 -27.97 1.41
N ASN A 446 4.17 -28.53 1.79
CA ASN A 446 3.79 -28.84 3.19
C ASN A 446 3.67 -27.64 4.15
N SER A 447 3.63 -26.40 3.64
CA SER A 447 3.33 -25.23 4.48
C SER A 447 1.82 -25.00 4.61
N SER A 448 1.39 -24.25 5.64
CA SER A 448 0.03 -23.70 5.74
C SER A 448 -0.17 -22.55 4.75
N PHE A 449 -1.41 -22.17 4.40
CA PHE A 449 -1.67 -21.03 3.49
C PHE A 449 -0.83 -19.80 3.83
N TYR A 450 -0.66 -19.53 5.12
CA TYR A 450 0.07 -18.39 5.61
C TYR A 450 1.61 -18.50 5.44
N ILE A 451 2.16 -19.67 5.06
CA ILE A 451 3.60 -19.99 4.95
C ILE A 451 4.32 -19.93 6.31
N VAL A 452 4.00 -18.95 7.15
CA VAL A 452 4.48 -18.81 8.51
C VAL A 452 4.07 -20.01 9.37
N PRO A 453 4.91 -20.40 10.34
CA PRO A 453 4.62 -21.48 11.28
C PRO A 453 3.23 -21.38 11.92
N ASP A 454 2.63 -22.55 12.23
CA ASP A 454 1.33 -22.63 12.92
C ASP A 454 1.41 -22.16 14.37
N GLN A 455 2.61 -22.20 14.95
CA GLN A 455 2.91 -21.76 16.30
C GLN A 455 4.06 -20.77 16.26
N ASN A 456 4.13 -19.89 17.27
CA ASN A 456 5.28 -19.02 17.45
C ASN A 456 6.55 -19.89 17.65
N PRO A 457 7.73 -19.43 17.23
CA PRO A 457 8.96 -20.22 17.32
C PRO A 457 9.35 -20.46 18.78
N GLY A 458 9.97 -21.61 19.06
CA GLY A 458 10.36 -22.00 20.42
C GLY A 458 9.19 -22.44 21.30
N THR A 459 9.48 -22.76 22.57
CA THR A 459 8.44 -23.04 23.55
C THR A 459 7.88 -21.70 24.06
N ASN A 460 6.59 -21.48 23.87
CA ASN A 460 5.94 -20.21 24.19
C ASN A 460 4.97 -20.33 25.37
N LEU A 461 5.10 -19.40 26.31
CA LEU A 461 4.07 -19.06 27.28
C LEU A 461 3.41 -17.77 26.81
N ASP A 462 2.11 -17.79 26.51
CA ASP A 462 1.36 -16.61 26.06
C ASP A 462 0.10 -16.46 26.92
N PHE A 463 -0.05 -15.34 27.61
CA PHE A 463 -1.19 -15.06 28.46
C PHE A 463 -1.49 -13.56 28.55
N SER A 464 -2.75 -13.24 28.80
CA SER A 464 -3.20 -11.87 29.04
C SER A 464 -3.61 -11.71 30.51
N ILE A 465 -3.29 -10.56 31.09
CA ILE A 465 -3.77 -10.15 32.42
C ILE A 465 -4.53 -8.83 32.33
N LYS A 466 -5.42 -8.56 33.27
CA LYS A 466 -5.95 -7.22 33.48
C LYS A 466 -4.86 -6.33 34.07
N SER A 467 -4.93 -5.04 33.76
CA SER A 467 -3.99 -4.03 34.28
C SER A 467 -4.28 -3.69 35.76
N THR A 468 -4.21 -4.68 36.65
CA THR A 468 -4.41 -4.55 38.10
C THR A 468 -3.20 -5.12 38.86
N MET A 469 -2.86 -4.53 40.01
CA MET A 469 -1.71 -5.00 40.81
C MET A 469 -1.91 -6.43 41.33
N GLU A 470 -3.15 -6.85 41.56
CA GLU A 470 -3.49 -8.22 41.95
C GLU A 470 -3.09 -9.24 40.88
N GLU A 471 -3.37 -8.96 39.60
CA GLU A 471 -2.99 -9.88 38.52
C GLU A 471 -1.49 -9.79 38.19
N ALA A 472 -0.85 -8.64 38.41
CA ALA A 472 0.59 -8.47 38.23
C ALA A 472 1.41 -9.40 39.15
N GLN A 473 0.96 -9.63 40.39
CA GLN A 473 1.62 -10.53 41.34
C GLN A 473 1.64 -12.00 40.87
N ALA A 474 0.74 -12.40 39.97
CA ALA A 474 0.69 -13.75 39.42
C ALA A 474 1.64 -13.95 38.22
N VAL A 475 2.19 -12.88 37.64
CA VAL A 475 3.09 -12.93 36.46
C VAL A 475 4.39 -13.68 36.74
N PRO A 476 5.15 -13.37 37.82
CA PRO A 476 6.43 -14.04 38.10
C PRO A 476 6.25 -15.53 38.31
N VAL A 477 5.18 -15.91 39.02
CA VAL A 477 4.86 -17.31 39.34
C VAL A 477 4.65 -18.12 38.06
N LYS A 478 3.83 -17.61 37.13
CA LYS A 478 3.57 -18.28 35.83
C LYS A 478 4.85 -18.44 35.00
N ILE A 479 5.69 -17.41 34.96
CA ILE A 479 6.97 -17.45 34.22
C ILE A 479 7.94 -18.45 34.85
N MET A 480 8.03 -18.47 36.18
CA MET A 480 8.90 -19.39 36.91
C MET A 480 8.45 -20.85 36.74
N GLU A 481 7.15 -21.13 36.83
CA GLU A 481 6.59 -22.46 36.59
C GLU A 481 6.91 -22.94 35.16
N PHE A 482 6.64 -22.11 34.16
CA PHE A 482 6.92 -22.43 32.77
C PHE A 482 8.41 -22.65 32.47
N CYS A 483 9.29 -21.79 33.00
CA CYS A 483 10.74 -21.94 32.87
C CYS A 483 11.22 -23.25 33.51
N LYS A 484 10.67 -23.60 34.69
CA LYS A 484 11.01 -24.84 35.40
C LYS A 484 10.55 -26.08 34.63
N GLU A 485 9.34 -26.05 34.09
CA GLU A 485 8.80 -27.14 33.24
C GLU A 485 9.64 -27.37 31.98
N ASN A 486 10.29 -26.32 31.46
CA ASN A 486 11.10 -26.36 30.24
C ASN A 486 12.62 -26.42 30.49
N GLY A 487 13.06 -26.69 31.72
CA GLY A 487 14.48 -26.92 32.04
C GLY A 487 15.39 -25.68 31.95
N VAL A 488 14.82 -24.48 32.01
CA VAL A 488 15.59 -23.21 32.00
C VAL A 488 16.34 -23.06 33.33
N SER A 489 17.59 -22.58 33.28
CA SER A 489 18.39 -22.32 34.49
C SER A 489 17.69 -21.35 35.44
N GLY A 490 17.79 -21.59 36.76
CA GLY A 490 17.13 -20.74 37.77
C GLY A 490 17.49 -19.25 37.67
N ASN A 491 18.72 -18.93 37.27
CA ASN A 491 19.14 -17.54 37.07
C ASN A 491 18.40 -16.86 35.90
N LYS A 492 18.33 -17.52 34.73
CA LYS A 492 17.57 -17.00 33.57
C LYS A 492 16.06 -16.91 33.86
N ALA A 493 15.51 -17.90 34.57
CA ALA A 493 14.11 -17.90 34.97
C ALA A 493 13.77 -16.72 35.89
N ASN A 494 14.60 -16.47 36.91
CA ASN A 494 14.45 -15.32 37.80
C ASN A 494 14.56 -13.99 37.05
N LEU A 495 15.52 -13.86 36.13
CA LEU A 495 15.68 -12.66 35.30
C LEU A 495 14.41 -12.37 34.48
N ALA A 496 13.88 -13.37 33.78
CA ALA A 496 12.66 -13.23 32.99
C ALA A 496 11.44 -12.87 33.87
N ALA A 497 11.31 -13.50 35.04
CA ALA A 497 10.23 -13.24 35.98
C ALA A 497 10.27 -11.81 36.54
N VAL A 498 11.44 -11.36 37.02
CA VAL A 498 11.65 -9.99 37.53
C VAL A 498 11.39 -8.97 36.42
N CYS A 499 11.90 -9.20 35.21
CA CYS A 499 11.64 -8.26 34.11
C CYS A 499 10.17 -8.15 33.75
N ALA A 500 9.45 -9.27 33.74
CA ALA A 500 8.02 -9.25 33.47
C ALA A 500 7.24 -8.56 34.57
N GLU A 501 7.61 -8.77 35.84
CA GLU A 501 7.00 -8.11 36.99
C GLU A 501 7.18 -6.60 36.92
N GLU A 502 8.44 -6.14 36.81
CA GLU A 502 8.80 -4.74 36.80
C GLU A 502 8.12 -4.02 35.63
N MET A 503 8.16 -4.59 34.43
CA MET A 503 7.49 -4.00 33.28
C MET A 503 5.96 -3.96 33.45
N THR A 504 5.36 -5.02 33.99
CA THR A 504 3.90 -5.06 34.23
C THR A 504 3.48 -4.02 35.26
N VAL A 505 4.18 -3.93 36.38
CA VAL A 505 3.93 -2.94 37.44
C VAL A 505 4.09 -1.53 36.89
N ASN A 506 5.13 -1.27 36.10
CA ASN A 506 5.33 0.03 35.46
C ASN A 506 4.20 0.38 34.50
N ILE A 507 3.73 -0.56 33.68
CA ILE A 507 2.58 -0.35 32.80
C ILE A 507 1.32 -0.04 33.61
N ILE A 508 1.10 -0.68 34.76
CA ILE A 508 -0.07 -0.39 35.60
C ILE A 508 0.05 0.99 36.26
N LYS A 509 1.23 1.36 36.75
CA LYS A 509 1.47 2.68 37.38
C LYS A 509 1.36 3.83 36.38
N PHE A 510 1.99 3.69 35.21
CA PHE A 510 2.16 4.79 34.24
C PHE A 510 1.28 4.68 33.00
N GLY A 511 0.60 3.55 32.77
CA GLY A 511 -0.23 3.30 31.58
C GLY A 511 -1.57 4.05 31.56
N GLY A 512 -1.90 4.80 32.62
CA GLY A 512 -3.13 5.61 32.72
C GLY A 512 -4.42 4.77 32.77
N LYS A 513 -5.59 5.44 32.85
CA LYS A 513 -6.91 4.80 32.93
C LYS A 513 -7.34 4.01 31.67
N THR A 514 -6.54 4.04 30.62
CA THR A 514 -6.83 3.40 29.33
C THR A 514 -6.24 1.99 29.19
N SER A 515 -5.25 1.64 30.02
CA SER A 515 -4.67 0.28 30.04
C SER A 515 -5.63 -0.68 30.73
N ASN A 516 -6.29 -1.53 29.95
CA ASN A 516 -7.23 -2.52 30.51
C ASN A 516 -6.62 -3.92 30.56
N TRP A 517 -5.73 -4.23 29.62
CA TRP A 517 -5.14 -5.56 29.45
C TRP A 517 -3.67 -5.45 29.06
N ILE A 518 -2.87 -6.38 29.56
CA ILE A 518 -1.45 -6.54 29.25
C ILE A 518 -1.28 -7.96 28.70
N ASP A 519 -0.79 -8.06 27.47
CA ASP A 519 -0.43 -9.32 26.83
C ASP A 519 1.05 -9.61 27.09
N ILE A 520 1.36 -10.76 27.68
CA ILE A 520 2.71 -11.18 28.04
C ILE A 520 3.01 -12.48 27.31
N ASN A 521 4.14 -12.51 26.60
CA ASN A 521 4.66 -13.71 25.97
C ASN A 521 6.12 -13.94 26.33
N LEU A 522 6.43 -15.13 26.81
CA LEU A 522 7.80 -15.60 27.01
C LEU A 522 8.10 -16.72 26.02
N CYS A 523 9.08 -16.48 25.17
CA CYS A 523 9.56 -17.39 24.14
C CYS A 523 10.93 -17.94 24.56
N LEU A 524 11.04 -19.27 24.60
CA LEU A 524 12.30 -19.99 24.83
C LEU A 524 12.77 -20.58 23.49
N GLU A 525 13.84 -20.02 22.93
CA GLU A 525 14.42 -20.45 21.64
C GLU A 525 15.93 -20.65 21.84
N ASP A 526 16.38 -21.92 21.80
CA ASP A 526 17.75 -22.34 22.09
C ASP A 526 18.29 -21.77 23.43
N ASP A 527 19.29 -20.89 23.37
CA ASP A 527 19.90 -20.23 24.52
C ASP A 527 19.26 -18.88 24.88
N LEU A 528 18.27 -18.42 24.11
CA LEU A 528 17.77 -17.05 24.14
C LEU A 528 16.35 -17.02 24.71
N CYS A 529 16.17 -16.24 25.79
CA CYS A 529 14.85 -16.00 26.38
C CYS A 529 14.34 -14.65 25.89
N ARG A 530 13.17 -14.64 25.23
CA ARG A 530 12.54 -13.42 24.73
C ARG A 530 11.22 -13.17 25.43
N LEU A 531 11.14 -12.04 26.13
CA LEU A 531 9.94 -11.57 26.79
C LEU A 531 9.32 -10.42 25.98
N ARG A 532 8.09 -10.61 25.52
CA ARG A 532 7.28 -9.61 24.83
C ARG A 532 6.16 -9.17 25.75
N ILE A 533 6.01 -7.86 25.93
CA ILE A 533 4.92 -7.27 26.72
C ILE A 533 4.24 -6.21 25.87
N ARG A 534 2.92 -6.33 25.74
CA ARG A 534 2.09 -5.42 24.95
C ARG A 534 0.92 -4.89 25.75
N ASP A 535 0.71 -3.58 25.72
CA ASP A 535 -0.39 -2.91 26.41
C ASP A 535 -1.01 -1.79 25.57
N ASN A 536 -2.20 -1.36 25.96
CA ASN A 536 -2.94 -0.26 25.32
C ASN A 536 -2.97 1.02 26.16
N GLY A 537 -2.00 1.19 27.07
CA GLY A 537 -1.84 2.36 27.91
C GLY A 537 -1.36 3.61 27.18
N VAL A 538 -1.17 4.68 27.95
CA VAL A 538 -0.59 5.95 27.50
C VAL A 538 0.80 5.70 26.88
N ASN A 539 1.22 6.58 25.97
CA ASN A 539 2.55 6.50 25.37
C ASN A 539 3.62 6.57 26.45
N PHE A 540 4.33 5.47 26.63
CA PHE A 540 5.40 5.34 27.60
C PHE A 540 6.52 4.52 26.96
N ASN A 541 7.59 5.21 26.57
CA ASN A 541 8.78 4.58 26.05
C ASN A 541 9.74 4.27 27.22
N PRO A 542 9.86 3.00 27.66
CA PRO A 542 10.74 2.64 28.76
C PRO A 542 12.23 2.92 28.42
N LEU A 543 12.61 3.01 27.15
CA LEU A 543 13.98 3.32 26.74
C LEU A 543 14.36 4.79 26.98
N GLU A 544 13.42 5.71 26.77
CA GLU A 544 13.62 7.16 26.93
C GLU A 544 13.40 7.65 28.36
N TYR A 545 12.87 6.80 29.24
CA TYR A 545 12.71 7.14 30.66
C TYR A 545 14.07 7.51 31.27
N SER A 546 14.23 8.79 31.56
CA SER A 546 15.34 9.38 32.31
C SER A 546 14.79 10.05 33.57
N HIS A 547 15.44 9.77 34.69
CA HIS A 547 15.09 10.17 36.04
C HIS A 547 14.58 11.63 36.18
N ASP A 548 13.41 11.81 36.81
CA ASP A 548 13.12 13.00 37.62
C ASP A 548 13.33 12.63 39.09
N SER A 549 14.05 13.45 39.85
CA SER A 549 14.67 13.10 41.13
C SER A 549 13.73 13.04 42.35
N ASP A 550 12.42 13.28 42.17
CA ASP A 550 11.59 13.76 43.27
C ASP A 550 10.51 12.78 43.78
N GLU A 551 10.46 11.54 43.30
CA GLU A 551 9.62 10.49 43.92
C GLU A 551 10.36 9.16 44.12
N PHE A 552 10.32 8.68 45.37
CA PHE A 552 11.11 7.58 45.93
C PHE A 552 10.72 6.15 45.45
N ASP A 553 10.01 5.99 44.32
CA ASP A 553 9.37 4.71 43.94
C ASP A 553 9.87 4.11 42.60
N ILE A 554 11.09 3.56 42.69
CA ILE A 554 11.62 2.34 42.04
C ILE A 554 12.35 2.40 40.67
N HIS A 555 13.61 1.93 40.74
CA HIS A 555 14.60 1.59 39.70
C HIS A 555 14.23 0.44 38.73
N GLY A 556 12.96 0.09 38.56
CA GLY A 556 12.55 -1.15 37.86
C GLY A 556 13.00 -1.19 36.39
N ILE A 557 12.79 -0.11 35.66
CA ILE A 557 13.18 -0.01 34.24
C ILE A 557 14.70 0.06 34.09
N GLU A 558 15.41 0.75 34.99
CA GLU A 558 16.88 0.76 34.98
C GLU A 558 17.46 -0.62 35.29
N LEU A 559 16.84 -1.36 36.22
CA LEU A 559 17.19 -2.73 36.51
C LEU A 559 17.01 -3.60 35.26
N VAL A 560 15.84 -3.54 34.62
CA VAL A 560 15.55 -4.26 33.37
C VAL A 560 16.56 -3.92 32.27
N LYS A 561 16.90 -2.64 32.09
CA LYS A 561 17.93 -2.19 31.13
C LYS A 561 19.32 -2.75 31.45
N LYS A 562 19.68 -2.87 32.73
CA LYS A 562 21.00 -3.39 33.15
C LYS A 562 21.10 -4.92 33.02
N ILE A 563 20.01 -5.64 33.22
CA ILE A 563 20.01 -7.11 33.25
C ILE A 563 19.61 -7.76 31.92
N SER A 564 19.02 -6.99 30.99
CA SER A 564 18.68 -7.47 29.65
C SER A 564 19.86 -7.37 28.70
N ARG A 565 19.93 -8.31 27.74
CA ARG A 565 20.90 -8.29 26.64
C ARG A 565 20.51 -7.27 25.58
N SER A 566 19.22 -7.14 25.31
CA SER A 566 18.65 -6.10 24.47
C SER A 566 17.24 -5.76 24.94
N MET A 567 16.85 -4.50 24.74
CA MET A 567 15.51 -4.01 25.01
C MET A 567 15.11 -3.12 23.83
N ASP A 568 14.05 -3.51 23.15
CA ASP A 568 13.49 -2.80 22.02
C ASP A 568 12.08 -2.35 22.37
N TYR A 569 11.75 -1.10 22.02
CA TYR A 569 10.44 -0.54 22.21
C TYR A 569 9.93 0.03 20.89
N ILE A 570 8.67 -0.27 20.59
CA ILE A 570 7.94 0.37 19.51
C ILE A 570 6.52 0.67 19.97
N ARG A 571 6.08 1.90 19.75
CA ARG A 571 4.65 2.23 19.82
C ARG A 571 4.07 2.13 18.44
N THR A 572 3.19 1.16 18.26
CA THR A 572 2.54 0.94 16.98
C THR A 572 1.10 0.55 17.21
N ILE A 573 0.19 1.01 16.35
CA ILE A 573 -1.24 0.68 16.46
C ILE A 573 -1.82 1.17 17.81
N ASP A 574 -1.26 2.25 18.35
CA ASP A 574 -1.65 2.81 19.66
C ASP A 574 -1.51 1.76 20.79
N MET A 575 -0.58 0.82 20.63
CA MET A 575 -0.13 -0.14 21.62
C MET A 575 1.35 0.08 21.89
N ASN A 576 1.72 0.05 23.17
CA ASN A 576 3.10 -0.08 23.58
C ASN A 576 3.50 -1.53 23.36
N ASN A 577 4.63 -1.77 22.68
CA ASN A 577 5.21 -3.09 22.59
C ASN A 577 6.67 -3.03 23.02
N THR A 578 7.02 -3.84 24.01
CA THR A 578 8.39 -3.95 24.51
C THR A 578 8.86 -5.39 24.34
N ILE A 579 10.02 -5.57 23.72
CA ILE A 579 10.68 -6.86 23.56
C ILE A 579 11.99 -6.81 24.34
N ILE A 580 12.18 -7.77 25.23
CA ILE A 580 13.35 -7.89 26.09
C ILE A 580 13.98 -9.25 25.83
N SER A 581 15.28 -9.26 25.52
CA SER A 581 16.03 -10.50 25.32
C SER A 581 17.05 -10.72 26.44
N PHE A 582 17.23 -11.97 26.84
CA PHE A 582 18.18 -12.42 27.87
C PHE A 582 19.12 -13.49 27.34
#